data_AF-A0A9P6NDA7-F1
#
_entry.id   AF-A0A9P6NDA7-F1
#
_cell.length_a   1.000
_cell.length_b   1.000
_cell.length_c   1.000
_cell.angle_alpha   90.00
_cell.angle_beta   90.00
_cell.angle_gamma   90.00
#
_symmetry.space_group_name_H-M   'P 1'
#
loop_
_entity.id
_entity.type
_entity.pdbx_description
1 polymer ?
#
loop_
_entity_poly.entity_id
_entity_poly.type
_entity_poly.pdbx_seq_one_letter_code
_entity_poly.pdbx_strand_id
1 'polypeptide(L)' 'DHQKWKQNWTMQSCLPCHTNKQNCDHSQPCKRCTGLGTTGKCIYETEDPKFYE' A
#
# COMPACT_ATOMS: atom_id res chain seq x y z
N ASP A 1 -2.58 25.31 15.44
CA ASP A 1 -3.45 24.21 15.00
C ASP A 1 -2.66 23.34 14.04
N HIS A 2 -2.31 22.13 14.45
CA HIS A 2 -1.57 21.19 13.61
C HIS A 2 -2.52 20.62 12.57
N GLN A 3 -2.84 21.42 11.56
CA GLN A 3 -3.49 20.92 10.36
C GLN A 3 -2.48 20.02 9.65
N LYS A 4 -2.41 18.76 10.11
CA LYS A 4 -1.80 17.65 9.40
C LYS A 4 -2.49 17.64 8.06
N TRP A 5 -1.87 18.30 7.09
CA TRP A 5 -2.12 18.07 5.69
C TRP A 5 -1.98 16.56 5.54
N LYS A 6 -3.11 15.86 5.44
CA LYS A 6 -3.15 14.45 5.06
C LYS A 6 -2.54 14.47 3.66
N GLN A 7 -1.22 14.30 3.61
CA GLN A 7 -0.54 14.21 2.35
C GLN A 7 -1.20 13.05 1.62
N ASN A 8 -1.65 13.34 0.41
CA ASN A 8 -2.15 12.39 -0.56
C ASN A 8 -0.99 11.52 -1.06
N TRP A 9 -0.14 11.03 -0.13
CA TRP A 9 0.97 10.18 -0.45
C TRP A 9 0.38 8.81 -0.67
N THR A 10 0.16 8.48 -1.95
CA THR A 10 -0.09 7.14 -2.47
C THR A 10 0.79 6.18 -1.69
N MET A 11 0.20 5.37 -0.79
CA MET A 11 0.97 4.39 -0.03
C MET A 11 1.76 3.54 -1.02
N GLN A 12 3.07 3.77 -1.12
CA GLN A 12 3.91 3.03 -2.04
C GLN A 12 3.93 1.56 -1.60
N SER A 13 3.93 1.33 -0.29
CA SER A 13 3.90 0.00 0.32
C SER A 13 2.48 -0.57 0.39
N CYS A 14 2.40 -1.90 0.26
CA CYS A 14 1.16 -2.65 0.41
C CYS A 14 0.50 -2.38 1.77
N LEU A 15 -0.84 -2.35 1.88
CA LEU A 15 -1.58 -2.12 3.13
C LEU A 15 -1.05 -2.96 4.31
N PRO A 16 -0.88 -4.29 4.21
CA PRO A 16 -0.35 -5.07 5.34
C PRO A 16 1.11 -4.74 5.65
N CYS A 17 1.91 -4.35 4.65
CA CYS A 17 3.28 -3.89 4.85
C CYS A 17 3.30 -2.56 5.61
N HIS A 18 2.44 -1.62 5.20
CA HIS A 18 2.31 -0.31 5.79
C HIS A 18 1.82 -0.39 7.24
N THR A 19 0.75 -1.15 7.51
CA THR A 19 0.22 -1.36 8.87
C THR A 19 1.27 -1.99 9.79
N ASN A 20 2.06 -2.95 9.29
CA ASN A 20 3.13 -3.57 10.06
C ASN A 20 4.45 -2.77 10.05
N LYS A 21 4.48 -1.60 9.42
CA LYS A 21 5.68 -0.75 9.22
C LYS A 21 6.87 -1.56 8.67
N GLN A 22 6.59 -2.44 7.72
CA GLN A 22 7.55 -3.32 7.08
C GLN A 22 7.97 -2.77 5.72
N ASN A 23 9.19 -3.14 5.29
CA ASN A 23 9.63 -2.88 3.93
C ASN A 23 8.77 -3.69 2.93
N CYS A 24 8.27 -3.03 1.89
CA CYS A 24 7.50 -3.67 0.82
C CYS A 24 8.36 -3.74 -0.44
N ASP A 25 8.52 -4.93 -1.03
CA ASP A 25 9.24 -5.11 -2.29
C ASP A 25 8.48 -4.60 -3.53
N HIS A 26 7.30 -3.98 -3.35
CA HIS A 26 6.39 -3.49 -4.40
C HIS A 26 6.05 -4.49 -5.52
N SER A 27 6.41 -5.77 -5.35
CA SER A 27 6.00 -6.86 -6.23
C SER A 27 4.53 -7.15 -6.00
N GLN A 28 3.75 -7.46 -7.04
CA GLN A 28 2.34 -7.81 -6.86
C GLN A 28 2.13 -9.30 -7.13
N PRO A 29 1.86 -10.12 -6.10
CA PRO A 29 1.81 -9.83 -4.66
C PRO A 29 3.20 -9.76 -4.01
N CYS A 30 3.30 -9.02 -2.90
CA CYS A 30 4.59 -8.72 -2.28
C CYS A 30 5.24 -9.99 -1.73
N LYS A 31 6.57 -10.16 -1.83
CA LYS A 31 7.27 -11.38 -1.34
C LYS A 31 6.95 -11.70 0.12
N ARG A 32 6.82 -10.68 0.96
CA ARG A 32 6.41 -10.79 2.36
C ARG A 32 5.02 -11.38 2.52
N CYS A 33 4.07 -10.88 1.72
CA CYS A 33 2.69 -11.31 1.69
C CYS A 33 2.59 -12.76 1.23
N THR A 34 3.38 -13.14 0.22
CA THR A 34 3.52 -14.52 -0.27
C THR A 34 4.11 -15.44 0.80
N GLY A 35 5.19 -15.03 1.47
CA GLY A 35 5.82 -15.84 2.52
C GLY A 35 4.96 -16.02 3.78
N LEU A 36 4.05 -15.08 4.05
CA LEU A 36 3.09 -15.16 5.16
C LEU A 36 1.78 -15.87 4.76
N GLY A 37 1.59 -16.21 3.48
CA GLY A 37 0.32 -16.72 2.97
C GLY A 37 -0.83 -15.70 3.03
N THR A 38 -0.52 -14.41 3.21
CA THR A 38 -1.49 -13.30 3.27
C THR A 38 -1.64 -12.60 1.93
N THR A 39 -1.27 -13.27 0.85
CA THR A 39 -1.36 -12.82 -0.53
C THR A 39 -2.72 -12.23 -0.88
N GLY A 40 -3.82 -12.83 -0.39
CA GLY A 40 -5.19 -12.34 -0.59
C GLY A 40 -5.53 -11.04 0.17
N LYS A 41 -4.68 -10.60 1.09
CA LYS A 41 -4.77 -9.32 1.81
C LYS A 41 -3.72 -8.30 1.33
N CYS A 42 -2.91 -8.66 0.33
CA CYS A 42 -1.91 -7.79 -0.28
C CYS A 42 -2.62 -6.80 -1.22
N ILE A 43 -3.09 -5.70 -0.65
CA ILE A 43 -3.81 -4.64 -1.36
C ILE A 43 -2.91 -3.41 -1.38
N TYR A 44 -2.78 -2.78 -2.54
CA TYR A 44 -2.16 -1.47 -2.70
C TYR A 44 -3.28 -0.45 -2.85
N GLU A 45 -3.22 0.68 -2.15
CA GLU A 45 -4.12 1.81 -2.43
C GLU A 45 -3.64 2.47 -3.73
N THR A 46 -4.17 2.00 -4.86
CA THR A 46 -4.13 2.76 -6.11
C THR A 46 -5.08 3.93 -5.97
N GLU A 47 -4.56 5.16 -6.06
CA GLU A 47 -5.38 6.34 -6.27
C GLU A 47 -6.27 6.12 -7.51
N ASP A 48 -7.54 6.47 -7.32
CA ASP A 48 -8.70 6.33 -8.20
C ASP A 48 -8.37 6.40 -9.72
N PRO A 49 -9.00 5.56 -10.57
CA PRO A 49 -8.82 5.53 -12.03
C PRO A 49 -9.47 6.76 -12.73
N LYS A 50 -9.22 7.98 -12.25
CA LYS A 50 -9.67 9.22 -12.93
C LYS A 50 -8.75 9.67 -14.06
N PHE A 51 -7.83 8.81 -14.49
CA PHE A 51 -7.03 9.01 -15.69
C PHE A 51 -7.67 8.37 -16.93
N TYR A 52 -9.00 8.46 -17.04
CA TYR A 52 -9.68 8.48 -18.33
C TYR A 52 -10.77 9.55 -18.29
N GLU A 53 -10.45 10.75 -18.75
CA GLU A 53 -11.23 11.51 -19.75
C GLU A 53 -10.37 12.65 -20.31
#